data_AF-A0A9C8Q736-F1
#
_entry.id   AF-A0A9C8Q736-F1
#
_cell.length_a   1.000
_cell.length_b   1.000
_cell.length_c   1.000
_cell.angle_alpha   90.00
_cell.angle_beta   90.00
_cell.angle_gamma   90.00
#
_symmetry.space_group_name_H-M   'P 1'
#
loop_
_entity.id
_entity.type
_entity.pdbx_description
1 polymer ?
#
loop_
_entity_poly.entity_id
_entity_poly.type
_entity_poly.pdbx_seq_one_letter_code
_entity_poly.pdbx_strand_id
1 'polypeptide(L)'
;MRNEGPYCLEWIAHHRAAGVSDFLIYTHDCDDGTPALLDLLPYVTHVPFCPEAEKSVQWQAMRLADRHDLVKEADWVLFFDCDEFLCLQAPMRTFDDLLASAPPSTDAIALPWRLFGANGHQVFEDQLTVERFSSAAPEPFFLPAGHFFKSLFRPKAFQKIGVHRPKSKASRPSVWKLAGCQSAPDGFAENDSRINLFGLVQAPALARLNHYSLRSAAEFMVKRGRGLPNRTTKTLDLHYWAERNFNVVEDRTIGPMVEKTIDEMNRLRALPGVQMAHQTAVQHHQDAFAALMCDPNQIQFYWHLILLAGSTPPTAEQAQAHLARHAKR
;
A
#
# COMPACT_ATOMS: atom_id res chain seq x y z
N MET A 1 -11.11 -3.43 0.84
CA MET A 1 -11.25 -2.10 0.24
C MET A 1 -12.54 -1.45 0.74
N ARG A 2 -12.56 -0.11 0.80
CA ARG A 2 -13.73 0.72 1.07
C ARG A 2 -13.58 2.02 0.30
N ASN A 3 -14.49 2.28 -0.63
CA ASN A 3 -14.47 3.44 -1.52
C ASN A 3 -13.11 3.68 -2.20
N GLU A 4 -12.62 2.66 -2.91
CA GLU A 4 -11.36 2.73 -3.66
C GLU A 4 -11.59 2.73 -5.18
N GLY A 5 -12.83 2.90 -5.64
CA GLY A 5 -13.20 2.84 -7.05
C GLY A 5 -12.39 3.75 -7.96
N PRO A 6 -12.04 5.00 -7.56
CA PRO A 6 -11.16 5.86 -8.36
C PRO A 6 -9.73 5.33 -8.57
N TYR A 7 -9.29 4.38 -7.73
CA TYR A 7 -7.88 3.96 -7.65
C TYR A 7 -7.66 2.47 -7.94
N CYS A 8 -8.64 1.62 -7.66
CA CYS A 8 -8.45 0.18 -7.68
C CYS A 8 -8.19 -0.36 -9.10
N LEU A 9 -8.69 0.32 -10.14
CA LEU A 9 -8.45 -0.09 -11.52
C LEU A 9 -6.97 0.03 -11.93
N GLU A 10 -6.33 1.16 -11.62
CA GLU A 10 -4.89 1.35 -11.82
C GLU A 10 -4.10 0.33 -10.99
N TRP A 11 -4.45 0.18 -9.71
CA TRP A 11 -3.78 -0.75 -8.81
C TRP A 11 -3.86 -2.20 -9.31
N ILE A 12 -5.03 -2.65 -9.77
CA ILE A 12 -5.18 -3.99 -10.37
C ILE A 12 -4.34 -4.08 -11.64
N ALA A 13 -4.45 -3.11 -12.55
CA ALA A 13 -3.71 -3.12 -13.82
C ALA A 13 -2.20 -3.23 -13.61
N HIS A 14 -1.65 -2.43 -12.69
CA HIS A 14 -0.23 -2.43 -12.38
C HIS A 14 0.26 -3.79 -11.89
N HIS A 15 -0.44 -4.39 -10.92
CA HIS A 15 -0.02 -5.65 -10.34
C HIS A 15 -0.27 -6.84 -11.27
N ARG A 16 -1.32 -6.76 -12.11
CA ARG A 16 -1.55 -7.78 -13.15
C ARG A 16 -0.45 -7.72 -14.21
N ALA A 17 -0.07 -6.53 -14.66
CA ALA A 17 1.06 -6.32 -15.56
C ALA A 17 2.38 -6.83 -14.97
N ALA A 18 2.53 -6.76 -13.64
CA ALA A 18 3.67 -7.30 -12.90
C ALA A 18 3.59 -8.83 -12.64
N GLY A 19 2.56 -9.53 -13.14
CA GLY A 19 2.46 -11.00 -13.07
C GLY A 19 1.52 -11.55 -11.98
N VAL A 20 0.74 -10.71 -11.29
CA VAL A 20 -0.31 -11.24 -10.38
C VAL A 20 -1.40 -11.95 -11.18
N SER A 21 -1.63 -13.22 -10.87
CA SER A 21 -2.63 -14.05 -11.55
C SER A 21 -4.05 -13.77 -11.06
N ASP A 22 -4.22 -13.63 -9.73
CA ASP A 22 -5.51 -13.62 -9.04
C ASP A 22 -5.57 -12.51 -7.98
N PHE A 23 -6.71 -11.83 -7.88
CA PHE A 23 -7.00 -10.87 -6.82
C PHE A 23 -8.16 -11.36 -5.96
N LEU A 24 -7.93 -11.48 -4.65
CA LEU A 24 -9.00 -11.74 -3.67
C LEU A 24 -9.30 -10.44 -2.91
N ILE A 25 -10.39 -9.78 -3.27
CA ILE A 25 -10.71 -8.44 -2.76
C ILE A 25 -11.97 -8.46 -1.91
N TYR A 26 -11.79 -8.16 -0.62
CA TYR A 26 -12.90 -7.99 0.31
C TYR A 26 -13.38 -6.54 0.33
N THR A 27 -14.68 -6.29 0.18
CA THR A 27 -15.28 -4.95 0.31
C THR A 27 -16.24 -4.87 1.50
N HIS A 28 -16.36 -3.68 2.08
CA HIS A 28 -17.32 -3.36 3.13
C HIS A 28 -17.70 -1.89 3.03
N ASP A 29 -18.96 -1.58 3.33
CA ASP A 29 -19.47 -0.22 3.50
C ASP A 29 -19.06 0.74 2.37
N CYS A 30 -19.14 0.25 1.12
CA CYS A 30 -18.87 1.05 -0.08
C CYS A 30 -20.14 1.74 -0.57
N ASP A 31 -20.02 3.00 -0.96
CA ASP A 31 -21.08 3.83 -1.56
C ASP A 31 -20.64 4.53 -2.86
N ASP A 32 -19.39 4.35 -3.28
CA ASP A 32 -18.81 4.94 -4.50
C ASP A 32 -18.92 4.06 -5.76
N GLY A 33 -19.55 2.88 -5.66
CA GLY A 33 -19.60 1.91 -6.76
C GLY A 33 -18.37 1.00 -6.89
N THR A 34 -17.41 1.03 -5.96
CA THR A 34 -16.26 0.09 -5.92
C THR A 34 -16.69 -1.37 -6.14
N PRO A 35 -17.73 -1.92 -5.45
CA PRO A 35 -18.13 -3.31 -5.62
C PRO A 35 -18.54 -3.64 -7.07
N ALA A 36 -19.35 -2.77 -7.67
CA ALA A 36 -19.83 -2.94 -9.04
C ALA A 36 -18.69 -2.88 -10.07
N LEU A 37 -17.69 -2.02 -9.85
CA LEU A 37 -16.48 -2.00 -10.68
C LEU A 37 -15.69 -3.31 -10.56
N LEU A 38 -15.50 -3.82 -9.34
CA LEU A 38 -14.75 -5.06 -9.10
C LEU A 38 -15.42 -6.30 -9.71
N ASP A 39 -16.76 -6.37 -9.68
CA ASP A 39 -17.54 -7.48 -10.25
C ASP A 39 -17.41 -7.61 -11.78
N LEU A 40 -16.93 -6.55 -12.45
CA LEU A 40 -16.72 -6.54 -13.91
C LEU A 40 -15.33 -7.07 -14.32
N LEU A 41 -14.42 -7.31 -13.37
CA LEU A 41 -13.02 -7.61 -13.66
C LEU A 41 -12.75 -9.13 -13.61
N PRO A 42 -12.25 -9.74 -14.70
CA PRO A 42 -12.19 -11.20 -14.86
C PRO A 42 -11.20 -11.93 -13.94
N TYR A 43 -10.26 -11.23 -13.32
CA TYR A 43 -9.25 -11.82 -12.42
C TYR A 43 -9.46 -11.46 -10.95
N VAL A 44 -10.62 -10.84 -10.65
CA VAL A 44 -10.98 -10.43 -9.31
C VAL A 44 -12.02 -11.39 -8.77
N THR A 45 -11.67 -12.10 -7.70
CA THR A 45 -12.64 -12.70 -6.81
C THR A 45 -13.04 -11.65 -5.78
N HIS A 46 -14.19 -11.02 -6.02
CA HIS A 46 -14.76 -10.02 -5.15
C HIS A 46 -15.63 -10.67 -4.06
N VAL A 47 -15.35 -10.33 -2.80
CA VAL A 47 -16.07 -10.87 -1.63
C VAL A 47 -16.61 -9.71 -0.79
N PRO A 48 -17.86 -9.27 -1.01
CA PRO A 48 -18.51 -8.32 -0.11
C PRO A 48 -18.74 -8.97 1.25
N PHE A 49 -18.53 -8.24 2.34
CA PHE A 49 -18.84 -8.71 3.69
C PHE A 49 -19.28 -7.59 4.62
N CYS A 50 -20.04 -7.96 5.65
CA CYS A 50 -20.47 -7.07 6.72
C CYS A 50 -19.56 -7.29 7.94
N PRO A 51 -18.66 -6.36 8.28
CA PRO A 51 -17.78 -6.52 9.43
C PRO A 51 -18.56 -6.40 10.74
N GLU A 52 -18.20 -7.24 11.71
CA GLU A 52 -18.65 -7.07 13.09
C GLU A 52 -18.13 -5.74 13.66
N ALA A 53 -19.02 -5.00 14.33
CA ALA A 53 -18.68 -3.75 15.00
C ALA A 53 -17.57 -3.94 16.06
N GLU A 54 -16.86 -2.85 16.36
CA GLU A 54 -15.82 -2.78 17.41
C GLU A 54 -14.58 -3.68 17.19
N LYS A 55 -14.55 -4.48 16.11
CA LYS A 55 -13.40 -5.29 15.71
C LYS A 55 -12.78 -4.70 14.44
N SER A 56 -11.46 -4.79 14.31
CA SER A 56 -10.77 -4.33 13.10
C SER A 56 -11.26 -5.08 11.87
N VAL A 57 -11.65 -4.32 10.85
CA VAL A 57 -12.19 -4.84 9.60
C VAL A 57 -11.14 -5.66 8.85
N GLN A 58 -9.87 -5.21 8.79
CA GLN A 58 -8.81 -5.98 8.13
C GLN A 58 -8.56 -7.32 8.82
N TRP A 59 -8.59 -7.38 10.17
CA TRP A 59 -8.41 -8.66 10.88
C TRP A 59 -9.57 -9.63 10.65
N GLN A 60 -10.76 -9.13 10.33
CA GLN A 60 -11.90 -9.98 9.94
C GLN A 60 -11.73 -10.48 8.51
N ALA A 61 -11.40 -9.60 7.56
CA ALA A 61 -11.13 -9.96 6.17
C ALA A 61 -9.99 -10.98 6.04
N MET A 62 -8.86 -10.78 6.73
CA MET A 62 -7.74 -11.74 6.72
C MET A 62 -8.15 -13.10 7.28
N ARG A 63 -8.99 -13.15 8.33
CA ARG A 63 -9.52 -14.42 8.84
C ARG A 63 -10.37 -15.15 7.81
N LEU A 64 -11.13 -14.44 6.98
CA LEU A 64 -11.87 -15.04 5.86
C LEU A 64 -10.89 -15.51 4.78
N ALA A 65 -9.92 -14.67 4.42
CA ALA A 65 -8.90 -14.95 3.41
C ALA A 65 -8.07 -16.20 3.74
N ASP A 66 -7.67 -16.38 5.00
CA ASP A 66 -6.94 -17.56 5.50
C ASP A 66 -7.65 -18.88 5.16
N ARG A 67 -8.98 -18.86 5.03
CA ARG A 67 -9.80 -20.03 4.71
C ARG A 67 -10.14 -20.15 3.22
N HIS A 68 -9.86 -19.12 2.42
CA HIS A 68 -10.23 -19.09 1.01
C HIS A 68 -9.30 -19.99 0.18
N ASP A 69 -9.86 -20.70 -0.80
CA ASP A 69 -9.10 -21.70 -1.57
C ASP A 69 -8.02 -21.05 -2.43
N LEU A 70 -8.29 -19.89 -3.06
CA LEU A 70 -7.26 -19.08 -3.73
C LEU A 70 -6.00 -18.83 -2.88
N VAL A 71 -6.17 -18.56 -1.57
CA VAL A 71 -5.02 -18.32 -0.68
C VAL A 71 -4.29 -19.63 -0.37
N LYS A 72 -5.02 -20.73 -0.16
CA LYS A 72 -4.43 -22.04 0.16
C LYS A 72 -3.70 -22.67 -1.02
N GLU A 73 -4.19 -22.41 -2.23
CA GLU A 73 -3.69 -22.99 -3.48
C GLU A 73 -2.59 -22.14 -4.12
N ALA A 74 -2.53 -20.84 -3.81
CA ALA A 74 -1.51 -19.94 -4.34
C ALA A 74 -0.07 -20.38 -4.01
N ASP A 75 0.82 -20.22 -4.98
CA ASP A 75 2.26 -20.42 -4.80
C ASP A 75 2.87 -19.35 -3.88
N TRP A 76 2.40 -18.12 -4.04
CA TRP A 76 2.81 -16.95 -3.28
C TRP A 76 1.61 -16.03 -3.02
N VAL A 77 1.59 -15.37 -1.86
CA VAL A 77 0.56 -14.42 -1.44
C VAL A 77 1.22 -13.12 -0.98
N LEU A 78 0.60 -11.99 -1.32
CA LEU A 78 0.94 -10.67 -0.82
C LEU A 78 -0.35 -10.00 -0.32
N PHE A 79 -0.38 -9.60 0.96
CA PHE A 79 -1.51 -8.85 1.53
C PHE A 79 -1.23 -7.35 1.53
N PHE A 80 -1.95 -6.68 0.63
CA PHE A 80 -1.74 -5.33 0.12
C PHE A 80 -2.70 -4.19 0.49
N ASP A 81 -2.26 -2.93 0.57
CA ASP A 81 -3.20 -1.79 0.52
C ASP A 81 -3.31 -1.19 -0.92
N CYS A 82 -4.47 -0.60 -1.27
CA CYS A 82 -4.77 -0.03 -2.61
C CYS A 82 -4.05 1.30 -2.90
N ASP A 83 -3.11 1.69 -2.03
CA ASP A 83 -2.19 2.81 -2.19
C ASP A 83 -0.72 2.34 -2.22
N GLU A 84 -0.48 1.03 -2.34
CA GLU A 84 0.84 0.42 -2.39
C GLU A 84 1.07 -0.24 -3.76
N PHE A 85 2.18 0.12 -4.41
CA PHE A 85 2.54 -0.32 -5.77
C PHE A 85 3.89 -1.01 -5.78
N LEU A 86 3.97 -2.20 -6.41
CA LEU A 86 5.24 -2.88 -6.61
C LEU A 86 6.21 -2.01 -7.41
N CYS A 87 7.42 -1.84 -6.89
CA CYS A 87 8.49 -1.16 -7.59
C CYS A 87 9.71 -2.08 -7.63
N LEU A 88 10.14 -2.45 -8.83
CA LEU A 88 11.27 -3.34 -9.06
C LEU A 88 12.43 -2.59 -9.68
N GLN A 89 13.63 -2.89 -9.19
CA GLN A 89 14.85 -2.37 -9.78
C GLN A 89 15.04 -2.95 -11.18
N ALA A 90 15.26 -2.09 -12.16
CA ALA A 90 15.58 -2.49 -13.52
C ALA A 90 16.81 -3.42 -13.54
N PRO A 91 16.82 -4.48 -14.38
CA PRO A 91 15.90 -4.73 -15.50
C PRO A 91 14.61 -5.49 -15.15
N MET A 92 14.37 -5.84 -13.88
CA MET A 92 13.18 -6.61 -13.50
C MET A 92 11.89 -5.83 -13.82
N ARG A 93 10.83 -6.58 -14.13
CA ARG A 93 9.50 -6.06 -14.50
C ARG A 93 8.37 -6.79 -13.80
N THR A 94 8.60 -8.02 -13.34
CA THR A 94 7.55 -8.91 -12.83
C THR A 94 7.92 -9.54 -11.49
N PHE A 95 6.92 -10.05 -10.78
CA PHE A 95 7.13 -10.91 -9.62
C PHE A 95 7.98 -12.14 -9.96
N ASP A 96 7.84 -12.70 -11.17
CA ASP A 96 8.65 -13.84 -11.61
C ASP A 96 10.15 -13.49 -11.69
N ASP A 97 10.49 -12.30 -12.19
CA ASP A 97 11.89 -11.82 -12.18
C ASP A 97 12.44 -11.72 -10.74
N LEU A 98 11.63 -11.17 -9.82
CA LEU A 98 12.00 -11.07 -8.41
C LEU A 98 12.19 -12.46 -7.77
N LEU A 99 11.26 -13.37 -8.01
CA LEU A 99 11.29 -14.73 -7.46
C LEU A 99 12.47 -15.53 -8.03
N ALA A 100 12.78 -15.39 -9.32
CA ALA A 100 13.93 -16.01 -9.96
C ALA A 100 15.27 -15.47 -9.43
N SER A 101 15.31 -14.22 -8.95
CA SER A 101 16.49 -13.62 -8.33
C SER A 101 16.78 -14.15 -6.91
N ALA A 102 15.80 -14.78 -6.26
CA ALA A 102 15.92 -15.31 -4.91
C ALA A 102 16.27 -16.80 -4.92
N PRO A 103 16.97 -17.32 -3.88
CA PRO A 103 17.18 -18.75 -3.73
C PRO A 103 15.84 -19.52 -3.71
N PRO A 104 15.74 -20.70 -4.34
CA PRO A 104 14.49 -21.49 -4.35
C PRO A 104 13.94 -21.84 -2.96
N SER A 105 14.81 -21.88 -1.95
CA SER A 105 14.47 -22.11 -0.54
C SER A 105 13.81 -20.92 0.15
N THR A 106 13.70 -19.77 -0.50
CA THR A 106 13.07 -18.56 0.05
C THR A 106 11.58 -18.80 0.31
N ASP A 107 11.16 -18.57 1.55
CA ASP A 107 9.77 -18.68 1.99
C ASP A 107 9.04 -17.33 1.97
N ALA A 108 9.76 -16.23 2.18
CA ALA A 108 9.21 -14.89 2.18
C ALA A 108 10.20 -13.81 1.72
N ILE A 109 9.67 -12.76 1.08
CA ILE A 109 10.39 -11.55 0.70
C ILE A 109 9.69 -10.36 1.38
N ALA A 110 10.40 -9.69 2.27
CA ALA A 110 9.96 -8.43 2.87
C ALA A 110 10.16 -7.29 1.87
N LEU A 111 9.06 -6.65 1.47
CA LEU A 111 9.03 -5.51 0.55
C LEU A 111 8.92 -4.21 1.37
N PRO A 112 10.03 -3.50 1.61
CA PRO A 112 9.99 -2.24 2.36
C PRO A 112 9.16 -1.20 1.63
N TRP A 113 8.46 -0.37 2.39
CA TRP A 113 7.80 0.81 1.86
C TRP A 113 8.82 1.83 1.35
N ARG A 114 8.44 2.51 0.27
CA ARG A 114 9.04 3.75 -0.23
C ARG A 114 7.98 4.82 -0.09
N LEU A 115 8.13 5.75 0.85
CA LEU A 115 7.09 6.77 1.10
C LEU A 115 7.13 7.87 0.06
N PHE A 116 6.02 8.06 -0.64
CA PHE A 116 5.78 9.19 -1.55
C PHE A 116 4.89 10.23 -0.87
N GLY A 117 5.26 11.49 -1.01
CA GLY A 117 4.45 12.61 -0.54
C GLY A 117 3.38 13.02 -1.55
N ALA A 118 2.65 14.08 -1.23
CA ALA A 118 1.60 14.64 -2.08
C ALA A 118 2.13 15.33 -3.34
N ASN A 119 3.46 15.48 -3.48
CA ASN A 119 4.14 16.12 -4.60
C ASN A 119 3.58 17.52 -4.95
N GLY A 120 3.11 18.25 -3.92
CA GLY A 120 2.48 19.57 -4.08
C GLY A 120 1.07 19.57 -4.69
N HIS A 121 0.51 18.41 -5.05
CA HIS A 121 -0.84 18.34 -5.62
C HIS A 121 -1.90 18.65 -4.58
N GLN A 122 -2.79 19.57 -4.93
CA GLN A 122 -3.88 20.01 -4.06
C GLN A 122 -5.22 19.39 -4.48
N VAL A 123 -5.41 19.15 -5.77
CA VAL A 123 -6.67 18.68 -6.35
C VAL A 123 -6.56 17.23 -6.81
N PHE A 124 -7.71 16.55 -6.83
CA PHE A 124 -7.86 15.24 -7.45
C PHE A 124 -7.87 15.37 -8.98
N GLU A 125 -7.10 14.50 -9.64
CA GLU A 125 -7.08 14.35 -11.10
C GLU A 125 -7.10 12.85 -11.41
N ASP A 126 -7.98 12.42 -12.32
CA ASP A 126 -8.07 11.03 -12.78
C ASP A 126 -6.94 10.69 -13.77
N GLN A 127 -5.71 10.71 -13.25
CA GLN A 127 -4.49 10.27 -13.93
C GLN A 127 -3.76 9.26 -13.04
N LEU A 128 -2.77 8.56 -13.61
CA LEU A 128 -2.02 7.52 -12.90
C LEU A 128 -1.36 8.07 -11.63
N THR A 129 -1.62 7.41 -10.50
CA THR A 129 -1.00 7.68 -9.20
C THR A 129 0.52 7.73 -9.32
N VAL A 130 1.10 6.74 -10.02
CA VAL A 130 2.55 6.60 -10.15
C VAL A 130 3.20 7.70 -11.00
N GLU A 131 2.42 8.39 -11.85
CA GLU A 131 2.90 9.53 -12.66
C GLU A 131 2.71 10.87 -11.93
N ARG A 132 1.60 11.04 -11.21
CA ARG A 132 1.30 12.27 -10.44
C ARG A 132 2.25 12.45 -9.26
N PHE A 133 2.54 11.37 -8.53
CA PHE A 133 3.29 11.45 -7.28
C PHE A 133 4.71 10.92 -7.45
N SER A 134 5.61 11.72 -8.02
CA SER A 134 7.00 11.30 -8.30
C SER A 134 8.03 11.74 -7.25
N SER A 135 7.60 12.37 -6.16
CA SER A 135 8.49 12.85 -5.09
C SER A 135 8.35 12.02 -3.81
N ALA A 136 9.49 11.56 -3.29
CA ALA A 136 9.56 10.65 -2.16
C ALA A 136 10.46 11.16 -1.02
N ALA A 137 10.41 10.44 0.12
CA ALA A 137 11.34 10.63 1.24
C ALA A 137 12.81 10.51 0.80
N PRO A 138 13.80 11.08 1.50
CA PRO A 138 15.20 10.91 1.10
C PRO A 138 15.67 9.46 1.29
N GLU A 139 16.83 9.12 0.73
CA GLU A 139 17.59 7.92 1.12
C GLU A 139 19.03 8.35 1.44
N PRO A 140 19.56 8.07 2.64
CA PRO A 140 18.94 7.36 3.76
C PRO A 140 17.76 8.13 4.41
N PHE A 141 16.85 7.40 5.06
CA PHE A 141 15.69 7.97 5.77
C PHE A 141 15.69 7.58 7.24
N PHE A 142 15.64 8.55 8.15
CA PHE A 142 15.81 8.30 9.60
C PHE A 142 14.50 8.29 10.40
N LEU A 143 13.34 8.16 9.75
CA LEU A 143 12.06 7.98 10.43
C LEU A 143 11.63 6.51 10.41
N PRO A 144 11.54 5.81 11.56
CA PRO A 144 11.25 4.37 11.59
C PRO A 144 9.95 3.95 10.88
N ALA A 145 8.93 4.82 10.87
CA ALA A 145 7.66 4.56 10.18
C ALA A 145 7.80 4.41 8.66
N GLY A 146 8.85 4.97 8.05
CA GLY A 146 9.17 4.78 6.63
C GLY A 146 9.84 3.45 6.31
N HIS A 147 10.08 2.60 7.31
CA HIS A 147 10.75 1.30 7.14
C HIS A 147 9.82 0.12 7.44
N PHE A 148 8.52 0.36 7.56
CA PHE A 148 7.56 -0.74 7.55
C PHE A 148 7.60 -1.46 6.19
N PHE A 149 7.12 -2.70 6.18
CA PHE A 149 7.12 -3.55 4.99
C PHE A 149 5.82 -4.36 4.88
N LYS A 150 5.54 -4.86 3.67
CA LYS A 150 4.63 -5.99 3.44
C LYS A 150 5.44 -7.21 3.03
N SER A 151 4.83 -8.39 3.09
CA SER A 151 5.53 -9.64 2.79
C SER A 151 4.88 -10.35 1.61
N LEU A 152 5.67 -10.66 0.58
CA LEU A 152 5.35 -11.68 -0.41
C LEU A 152 5.81 -13.02 0.16
N PHE A 153 4.93 -13.99 0.34
CA PHE A 153 5.28 -15.23 1.04
C PHE A 153 4.59 -16.47 0.49
N ARG A 154 5.21 -17.63 0.68
CA ARG A 154 4.63 -18.94 0.38
C ARG A 154 3.62 -19.32 1.47
N PRO A 155 2.31 -19.44 1.19
CA PRO A 155 1.31 -19.71 2.22
C PRO A 155 1.62 -20.94 3.08
N LYS A 156 2.10 -22.02 2.46
CA LYS A 156 2.42 -23.30 3.12
C LYS A 156 3.53 -23.21 4.19
N ALA A 157 4.37 -22.18 4.13
CA ALA A 157 5.47 -21.95 5.07
C ALA A 157 5.01 -21.26 6.37
N PHE A 158 3.80 -20.71 6.40
CA PHE A 158 3.30 -19.89 7.50
C PHE A 158 1.99 -20.43 8.07
N GLN A 159 1.59 -19.93 9.25
CA GLN A 159 0.34 -20.32 9.91
C GLN A 159 -0.88 -19.60 9.33
N LYS A 160 -0.73 -18.29 9.08
CA LYS A 160 -1.81 -17.41 8.60
C LYS A 160 -1.28 -16.08 8.08
N ILE A 161 -2.08 -15.38 7.28
CA ILE A 161 -1.81 -14.04 6.77
C ILE A 161 -1.69 -13.04 7.95
N GLY A 162 -0.92 -11.98 7.75
CA GLY A 162 -0.90 -10.80 8.60
C GLY A 162 -0.66 -9.53 7.80
N VAL A 163 -0.94 -8.36 8.42
CA VAL A 163 -0.92 -7.05 7.72
C VAL A 163 0.44 -6.69 7.15
N HIS A 164 1.52 -6.94 7.90
CA HIS A 164 2.90 -6.63 7.49
C HIS A 164 3.70 -7.90 7.18
N ARG A 165 3.47 -8.95 7.97
CA ARG A 165 4.09 -10.26 7.82
C ARG A 165 3.11 -11.37 8.21
N PRO A 166 3.18 -12.53 7.55
CA PRO A 166 2.47 -13.73 8.01
C PRO A 166 2.98 -14.20 9.38
N LYS A 167 2.14 -14.95 10.09
CA LYS A 167 2.49 -15.53 11.39
C LYS A 167 3.31 -16.80 11.22
N SER A 168 4.41 -16.91 11.96
CA SER A 168 5.34 -18.04 11.85
C SER A 168 4.70 -19.39 12.20
N LYS A 169 5.19 -20.45 11.55
CA LYS A 169 4.82 -21.84 11.82
C LYS A 169 5.88 -22.49 12.70
N ALA A 170 5.48 -23.06 13.84
CA ALA A 170 6.42 -23.54 14.87
C ALA A 170 7.36 -24.69 14.41
N SER A 171 7.03 -25.40 13.33
CA SER A 171 7.75 -26.60 12.92
C SER A 171 9.12 -26.35 12.30
N ARG A 172 9.38 -25.17 11.71
CA ARG A 172 10.70 -24.77 11.20
C ARG A 172 10.80 -23.25 11.02
N PRO A 173 11.98 -22.65 11.18
CA PRO A 173 12.20 -21.25 10.79
C PRO A 173 12.01 -21.09 9.28
N SER A 174 11.39 -19.98 8.88
CA SER A 174 11.20 -19.61 7.48
C SER A 174 12.42 -18.86 6.96
N VAL A 175 12.72 -18.99 5.66
CA VAL A 175 13.83 -18.29 5.00
C VAL A 175 13.33 -16.98 4.42
N TRP A 176 13.93 -15.87 4.85
CA TRP A 176 13.52 -14.52 4.47
C TRP A 176 14.57 -13.79 3.64
N LYS A 177 14.12 -13.09 2.60
CA LYS A 177 14.87 -12.04 1.91
C LYS A 177 14.33 -10.67 2.27
N LEU A 178 15.21 -9.70 2.53
CA LEU A 178 14.85 -8.30 2.77
C LEU A 178 15.10 -7.50 1.50
N ALA A 179 14.09 -6.75 1.06
CA ALA A 179 14.12 -5.89 -0.13
C ALA A 179 14.54 -6.62 -1.42
N GLY A 180 14.32 -7.95 -1.49
CA GLY A 180 14.78 -8.83 -2.58
C GLY A 180 16.28 -9.11 -2.60
N CYS A 181 17.12 -8.27 -2.01
CA CYS A 181 18.59 -8.35 -2.16
C CYS A 181 19.30 -9.09 -1.02
N GLN A 182 18.89 -8.87 0.23
CA GLN A 182 19.67 -9.29 1.41
C GLN A 182 19.02 -10.50 2.08
N SER A 183 19.80 -11.43 2.62
CA SER A 183 19.24 -12.44 3.54
C SER A 183 18.88 -11.78 4.86
N ALA A 184 17.77 -12.19 5.48
CA ALA A 184 17.42 -11.69 6.80
C ALA A 184 18.44 -12.15 7.85
N PRO A 185 18.74 -11.32 8.87
CA PRO A 185 19.63 -11.71 9.96
C PRO A 185 18.99 -12.76 10.87
N ASP A 186 19.82 -13.43 11.67
CA ASP A 186 19.38 -14.39 12.68
C ASP A 186 18.33 -13.78 13.62
N GLY A 187 17.31 -14.56 14.00
CA GLY A 187 16.23 -14.10 14.87
C GLY A 187 15.12 -13.31 14.15
N PHE A 188 15.31 -12.93 12.87
CA PHE A 188 14.29 -12.18 12.12
C PHE A 188 13.02 -13.00 11.88
N ALA A 189 13.19 -14.28 11.52
CA ALA A 189 12.09 -15.19 11.21
C ALA A 189 11.25 -15.49 12.46
N GLU A 190 11.88 -15.62 13.62
CA GLU A 190 11.26 -15.97 14.90
C GLU A 190 10.51 -14.80 15.54
N ASN A 191 10.85 -13.56 15.17
CA ASN A 191 10.23 -12.37 15.75
C ASN A 191 8.99 -11.92 14.96
N ASP A 192 7.84 -12.54 15.23
CA ASP A 192 6.55 -12.17 14.62
C ASP A 192 6.14 -10.69 14.85
N SER A 193 6.71 -10.02 15.86
CA SER A 193 6.45 -8.61 16.14
C SER A 193 7.29 -7.64 15.27
N ARG A 194 8.30 -8.15 14.56
CA ARG A 194 9.17 -7.34 13.70
C ARG A 194 8.45 -6.95 12.42
N ILE A 195 7.89 -5.73 12.42
CA ILE A 195 7.15 -5.15 11.28
C ILE A 195 7.90 -4.02 10.55
N ASN A 196 9.09 -3.64 11.02
CA ASN A 196 9.95 -2.62 10.39
C ASN A 196 11.36 -3.15 10.12
N LEU A 197 12.03 -2.58 9.12
CA LEU A 197 13.39 -2.91 8.68
C LEU A 197 14.41 -1.81 8.99
N PHE A 198 14.08 -0.90 9.92
CA PHE A 198 14.93 0.25 10.24
C PHE A 198 16.33 -0.20 10.65
N GLY A 199 17.35 0.22 9.87
CA GLY A 199 18.75 -0.15 10.09
C GLY A 199 19.14 -1.58 9.67
N LEU A 200 18.23 -2.36 9.06
CA LEU A 200 18.51 -3.75 8.66
C LEU A 200 18.91 -3.90 7.18
N VAL A 201 18.31 -3.12 6.28
CA VAL A 201 18.62 -3.19 4.84
C VAL A 201 19.80 -2.28 4.54
N GLN A 202 20.92 -2.86 4.13
CA GLN A 202 22.16 -2.14 3.85
C GLN A 202 22.53 -2.11 2.36
N ALA A 203 21.98 -3.05 1.57
CA ALA A 203 22.18 -3.10 0.13
C ALA A 203 21.09 -2.32 -0.62
N PRO A 204 21.37 -1.85 -1.85
CA PRO A 204 20.33 -1.32 -2.74
C PRO A 204 19.16 -2.30 -2.87
N ALA A 205 17.94 -1.80 -2.68
CA ALA A 205 16.75 -2.63 -2.76
C ALA A 205 16.50 -3.08 -4.20
N LEU A 206 16.21 -4.36 -4.39
CA LEU A 206 15.74 -4.90 -5.67
C LEU A 206 14.23 -4.78 -5.82
N ALA A 207 13.50 -4.79 -4.71
CA ALA A 207 12.04 -4.64 -4.68
C ALA A 207 11.59 -3.80 -3.49
N ARG A 208 10.62 -2.91 -3.74
CA ARG A 208 9.95 -2.07 -2.75
C ARG A 208 8.45 -2.01 -3.04
N LEU A 209 7.70 -1.47 -2.09
CA LEU A 209 6.34 -0.99 -2.31
C LEU A 209 6.33 0.54 -2.25
N ASN A 210 6.11 1.20 -3.38
CA ASN A 210 5.83 2.62 -3.40
C ASN A 210 4.51 2.87 -2.67
N HIS A 211 4.53 3.68 -1.62
CA HIS A 211 3.37 3.92 -0.75
C HIS A 211 2.85 5.35 -0.93
N TYR A 212 1.73 5.47 -1.63
CA TYR A 212 1.03 6.73 -1.92
C TYR A 212 -0.07 7.01 -0.89
N SER A 213 0.30 6.91 0.39
CA SER A 213 -0.64 6.96 1.51
C SER A 213 -1.42 8.28 1.64
N LEU A 214 -0.94 9.36 1.02
CA LEU A 214 -1.56 10.69 1.07
C LEU A 214 -2.31 11.04 -0.22
N ARG A 215 -1.67 10.84 -1.38
CA ARG A 215 -2.06 11.45 -2.66
C ARG A 215 -2.20 12.97 -2.51
N SER A 216 -3.05 13.66 -3.29
CA SER A 216 -3.25 15.10 -3.14
C SER A 216 -3.94 15.46 -1.82
N ALA A 217 -3.92 16.76 -1.46
CA ALA A 217 -4.66 17.26 -0.32
C ALA A 217 -6.18 16.96 -0.41
N ALA A 218 -6.80 17.11 -1.59
CA ALA A 218 -8.21 16.78 -1.80
C ALA A 218 -8.50 15.29 -1.61
N GLU A 219 -7.63 14.42 -2.13
CA GLU A 219 -7.77 12.96 -1.99
C GLU A 219 -7.62 12.54 -0.53
N PHE A 220 -6.72 13.19 0.22
CA PHE A 220 -6.55 12.98 1.65
C PHE A 220 -7.78 13.43 2.45
N MET A 221 -8.45 14.51 2.06
CA MET A 221 -9.71 14.96 2.68
C MET A 221 -10.80 13.89 2.55
N VAL A 222 -10.99 13.32 1.36
CA VAL A 222 -11.97 12.25 1.14
C VAL A 222 -11.58 10.99 1.89
N LYS A 223 -10.30 10.61 1.88
CA LYS A 223 -9.76 9.47 2.66
C LYS A 223 -10.00 9.65 4.16
N ARG A 224 -9.89 10.87 4.69
CA ARG A 224 -10.18 11.19 6.08
C ARG A 224 -11.67 11.02 6.41
N GLY A 225 -12.57 11.44 5.52
CA GLY A 225 -14.02 11.31 5.67
C GLY A 225 -14.49 9.87 5.87
N ARG A 226 -13.85 8.89 5.20
CA ARG A 226 -14.19 7.45 5.34
C ARG A 226 -13.57 6.74 6.57
N GLY A 227 -12.54 7.32 7.20
CA GLY A 227 -11.82 6.73 8.35
C GLY A 227 -10.79 5.62 8.00
N LEU A 228 -10.09 5.11 9.01
CA LEU A 228 -9.06 4.06 8.87
C LEU A 228 -9.64 2.64 9.03
N PRO A 229 -9.30 1.66 8.16
CA PRO A 229 -9.82 0.27 8.25
C PRO A 229 -9.47 -0.49 9.55
N ASN A 230 -8.42 -0.05 10.25
CA ASN A 230 -7.87 -0.73 11.43
C ASN A 230 -8.14 -0.04 12.76
N ARG A 231 -8.63 1.21 12.73
CA ARG A 231 -8.82 2.02 13.93
C ARG A 231 -9.99 2.97 13.72
N THR A 232 -11.16 2.59 14.24
CA THR A 232 -12.37 3.41 14.18
C THR A 232 -12.28 4.69 15.01
N THR A 233 -11.32 4.78 15.94
CA THR A 233 -11.14 5.93 16.86
C THR A 233 -9.97 6.86 16.52
N LYS A 234 -9.05 6.46 15.62
CA LYS A 234 -7.91 7.32 15.25
C LYS A 234 -8.25 8.07 13.95
N THR A 235 -8.47 9.37 14.07
CA THR A 235 -8.66 10.25 12.91
C THR A 235 -7.36 10.40 12.12
N LEU A 236 -7.45 10.45 10.79
CA LEU A 236 -6.36 10.93 9.96
C LEU A 236 -6.25 12.44 10.18
N ASP A 237 -5.11 12.88 10.73
CA ASP A 237 -4.88 14.24 11.19
C ASP A 237 -3.60 14.83 10.55
N LEU A 238 -3.26 16.05 10.94
CA LEU A 238 -2.07 16.74 10.43
C LEU A 238 -0.77 16.03 10.85
N HIS A 239 -0.78 15.23 11.92
CA HIS A 239 0.37 14.42 12.30
C HIS A 239 0.58 13.27 11.32
N TYR A 240 -0.50 12.58 10.90
CA TYR A 240 -0.41 11.57 9.84
C TYR A 240 0.14 12.16 8.53
N TRP A 241 -0.35 13.36 8.15
CA TRP A 241 0.15 14.09 6.99
C TRP A 241 1.64 14.42 7.13
N ALA A 242 2.08 14.98 8.26
CA ALA A 242 3.46 15.37 8.51
C ALA A 242 4.43 14.16 8.56
N GLU A 243 3.99 13.01 9.04
CA GLU A 243 4.83 11.80 9.08
C GLU A 243 4.90 11.03 7.75
N ARG A 244 4.26 11.54 6.68
CA ARG A 244 4.20 10.89 5.36
C ARG A 244 4.43 11.82 4.17
N ASN A 245 4.23 13.13 4.31
CA ASN A 245 4.33 14.08 3.20
C ASN A 245 5.77 14.50 2.93
N PHE A 246 6.64 13.57 2.57
CA PHE A 246 8.04 13.86 2.22
C PHE A 246 8.19 13.97 0.70
N ASN A 247 8.50 15.18 0.22
CA ASN A 247 8.69 15.50 -1.19
C ASN A 247 10.15 15.95 -1.43
N VAL A 248 11.11 15.08 -1.09
CA VAL A 248 12.52 15.49 -0.95
C VAL A 248 13.35 15.13 -2.18
N VAL A 249 13.12 13.96 -2.76
CA VAL A 249 13.83 13.49 -3.96
C VAL A 249 12.84 13.03 -5.02
N GLU A 250 13.13 13.32 -6.28
CA GLU A 250 12.40 12.71 -7.39
C GLU A 250 12.79 11.23 -7.48
N ASP A 251 11.79 10.35 -7.58
CA ASP A 251 11.96 8.91 -7.69
C ASP A 251 11.13 8.38 -8.87
N ARG A 252 11.83 7.97 -9.93
CA ARG A 252 11.25 7.42 -11.17
C ARG A 252 11.53 5.93 -11.33
N THR A 253 11.93 5.24 -10.26
CA THR A 253 12.33 3.82 -10.31
C THR A 253 11.20 2.92 -10.82
N ILE A 254 9.93 3.29 -10.59
CA ILE A 254 8.76 2.54 -11.07
C ILE A 254 8.50 2.69 -12.58
N GLY A 255 9.07 3.73 -13.21
CA GLY A 255 8.86 4.09 -14.60
C GLY A 255 8.92 2.93 -15.60
N PRO A 256 9.88 2.01 -15.49
CA PRO A 256 9.99 0.88 -16.42
C PRO A 256 8.79 -0.11 -16.37
N MET A 257 7.97 -0.09 -15.32
CA MET A 257 6.74 -0.89 -15.18
C MET A 257 5.48 -0.15 -15.67
N VAL A 258 5.57 1.17 -15.89
CA VAL A 258 4.41 2.03 -16.20
C VAL A 258 3.82 1.74 -17.57
N GLU A 259 4.64 1.46 -18.58
CA GLU A 259 4.16 1.12 -19.93
C GLU A 259 3.17 -0.05 -19.91
N LYS A 260 3.54 -1.14 -19.23
CA LYS A 260 2.66 -2.32 -19.10
C LYS A 260 1.46 -2.08 -18.19
N THR A 261 1.59 -1.17 -17.22
CA THR A 261 0.45 -0.71 -16.42
C THR A 261 -0.59 -0.02 -17.30
N ILE A 262 -0.16 0.88 -18.20
CA ILE A 262 -1.03 1.59 -19.14
C ILE A 262 -1.70 0.61 -20.10
N ASP A 263 -0.93 -0.31 -20.71
CA ASP A 263 -1.46 -1.34 -21.62
C ASP A 263 -2.59 -2.13 -20.95
N GLU A 264 -2.36 -2.62 -19.72
CA GLU A 264 -3.33 -3.42 -18.98
C GLU A 264 -4.53 -2.57 -18.53
N MET A 265 -4.32 -1.33 -18.10
CA MET A 265 -5.40 -0.42 -17.71
C MET A 265 -6.33 -0.13 -18.88
N ASN A 266 -5.78 0.11 -20.07
CA ASN A 266 -6.55 0.32 -21.29
C ASN A 266 -7.36 -0.93 -21.66
N ARG A 267 -6.75 -2.13 -21.52
CA ARG A 267 -7.44 -3.39 -21.74
C ARG A 267 -8.62 -3.59 -20.77
N LEU A 268 -8.43 -3.29 -19.49
CA LEU A 268 -9.50 -3.38 -18.49
C LEU A 268 -10.61 -2.35 -18.73
N ARG A 269 -10.28 -1.10 -19.05
CA ARG A 269 -11.26 -0.05 -19.39
C ARG A 269 -12.13 -0.40 -20.60
N ALA A 270 -11.59 -1.15 -21.55
CA ALA A 270 -12.31 -1.61 -22.74
C ALA A 270 -13.35 -2.72 -22.44
N LEU A 271 -13.34 -3.33 -21.25
CA LEU A 271 -14.35 -4.32 -20.88
C LEU A 271 -15.73 -3.66 -20.71
N PRO A 272 -16.82 -4.34 -21.11
CA PRO A 272 -18.17 -3.79 -20.99
C PRO A 272 -18.49 -3.27 -19.59
N GLY A 273 -18.87 -2.00 -19.48
CA GLY A 273 -19.28 -1.36 -18.23
C GLY A 273 -18.13 -0.84 -17.34
N VAL A 274 -16.88 -1.28 -17.53
CA VAL A 274 -15.77 -0.91 -16.62
C VAL A 274 -15.48 0.58 -16.66
N GLN A 275 -15.37 1.19 -17.85
CA GLN A 275 -15.11 2.63 -17.97
C GLN A 275 -16.22 3.47 -17.31
N MET A 276 -17.47 3.07 -17.47
CA MET A 276 -18.61 3.76 -16.87
C MET A 276 -18.62 3.61 -15.34
N ALA A 277 -18.36 2.41 -14.82
CA ALA A 277 -18.26 2.15 -13.38
C ALA A 277 -17.09 2.93 -12.74
N HIS A 278 -15.93 3.02 -13.42
CA HIS A 278 -14.80 3.87 -13.00
C HIS A 278 -15.21 5.34 -12.94
N GLN A 279 -15.85 5.86 -13.98
CA GLN A 279 -16.32 7.25 -14.03
C GLN A 279 -17.35 7.57 -12.94
N THR A 280 -18.25 6.63 -12.61
CA THR A 280 -19.18 6.78 -11.48
C THR A 280 -18.43 6.94 -10.16
N ALA A 281 -17.40 6.11 -9.92
CA ALA A 281 -16.60 6.21 -8.70
C ALA A 281 -15.79 7.52 -8.64
N VAL A 282 -15.24 7.95 -9.77
CA VAL A 282 -14.55 9.25 -9.90
C VAL A 282 -15.49 10.42 -9.59
N GLN A 283 -16.70 10.42 -10.16
CA GLN A 283 -17.69 11.47 -9.88
C GLN A 283 -18.07 11.48 -8.40
N HIS A 284 -18.31 10.30 -7.81
CA HIS A 284 -18.61 10.19 -6.39
C HIS A 284 -17.48 10.76 -5.52
N HIS A 285 -16.22 10.53 -5.88
CA HIS A 285 -15.07 11.10 -5.19
C HIS A 285 -15.04 12.64 -5.25
N GLN A 286 -15.34 13.21 -6.43
CA GLN A 286 -15.42 14.66 -6.62
C GLN A 286 -16.58 15.26 -5.82
N ASP A 287 -17.74 14.62 -5.82
CA ASP A 287 -18.92 15.04 -5.06
C ASP A 287 -18.66 14.98 -3.54
N ALA A 288 -17.98 13.92 -3.07
CA ALA A 288 -17.59 13.78 -1.68
C ALA A 288 -16.64 14.92 -1.23
N PHE A 289 -15.66 15.27 -2.07
CA PHE A 289 -14.80 16.42 -1.79
C PHE A 289 -15.59 17.73 -1.78
N ALA A 290 -16.46 17.96 -2.77
CA ALA A 290 -17.30 19.15 -2.84
C ALA A 290 -18.19 19.30 -1.59
N ALA A 291 -18.78 18.20 -1.10
CA ALA A 291 -19.56 18.18 0.12
C ALA A 291 -18.73 18.56 1.36
N LEU A 292 -17.48 18.07 1.47
CA LEU A 292 -16.58 18.47 2.55
C LEU A 292 -16.29 19.98 2.50
N MET A 293 -16.18 20.57 1.32
CA MET A 293 -15.93 22.00 1.14
C MET A 293 -17.15 22.90 1.48
N CYS A 294 -18.25 22.32 1.98
CA CYS A 294 -19.37 23.08 2.58
C CYS A 294 -19.26 23.21 4.11
N ASP A 295 -18.34 22.50 4.79
CA ASP A 295 -18.11 22.61 6.23
C ASP A 295 -16.88 23.51 6.52
N PRO A 296 -17.03 24.64 7.24
CA PRO A 296 -15.93 25.53 7.59
C PRO A 296 -14.73 24.83 8.26
N ASN A 297 -14.96 23.78 9.06
CA ASN A 297 -13.87 23.04 9.71
C ASN A 297 -13.06 22.23 8.70
N GLN A 298 -13.72 21.62 7.71
CA GLN A 298 -13.02 20.90 6.64
C GLN A 298 -12.26 21.85 5.72
N ILE A 299 -12.84 23.02 5.41
CA ILE A 299 -12.15 24.07 4.64
C ILE A 299 -10.87 24.49 5.36
N GLN A 300 -10.95 24.76 6.67
CA GLN A 300 -9.79 25.14 7.46
C GLN A 300 -8.73 24.01 7.52
N PHE A 301 -9.16 22.76 7.66
CA PHE A 301 -8.23 21.63 7.65
C PHE A 301 -7.55 21.47 6.29
N TYR A 302 -8.29 21.56 5.19
CA TYR A 302 -7.75 21.53 3.83
C TYR A 302 -6.73 22.65 3.61
N TRP A 303 -7.01 23.87 4.09
CA TRP A 303 -6.06 24.97 4.10
C TRP A 303 -4.76 24.62 4.85
N HIS A 304 -4.85 23.99 6.03
CA HIS A 304 -3.67 23.53 6.75
C HIS A 304 -2.85 22.49 5.99
N LEU A 305 -3.49 21.58 5.23
CA LEU A 305 -2.76 20.63 4.38
C LEU A 305 -1.94 21.35 3.30
N ILE A 306 -2.52 22.39 2.69
CA ILE A 306 -1.84 23.23 1.69
C ILE A 306 -0.66 23.97 2.31
N LEU A 307 -0.83 24.56 3.50
CA LEU A 307 0.26 25.22 4.22
C LEU A 307 1.38 24.23 4.61
N LEU A 308 1.03 22.98 4.90
CA LEU A 308 1.95 21.88 5.17
C LEU A 308 2.35 21.14 3.88
N ALA A 309 2.74 21.88 2.84
CA ALA A 309 3.03 21.37 1.49
C ALA A 309 4.10 20.25 1.45
N GLY A 310 4.97 20.18 2.45
CA GLY A 310 5.95 19.11 2.62
C GLY A 310 6.47 19.05 4.06
N SER A 311 7.06 17.91 4.40
CA SER A 311 7.65 17.65 5.71
C SER A 311 9.17 17.60 5.62
N THR A 312 9.84 18.09 6.65
CA THR A 312 11.30 18.00 6.76
C THR A 312 11.67 16.64 7.37
N PRO A 313 12.44 15.79 6.66
CA PRO A 313 12.90 14.52 7.21
C PRO A 313 13.85 14.76 8.40
N PRO A 314 13.79 13.95 9.47
CA PRO A 314 14.71 14.09 10.59
C PRO A 314 16.14 13.71 10.17
N THR A 315 17.14 14.38 10.74
CA THR A 315 18.53 13.91 10.66
C THR A 315 18.74 12.64 11.48
N ALA A 316 19.87 11.95 11.26
CA ALA A 316 20.26 10.79 12.05
C ALA A 316 20.34 11.13 13.56
N GLU A 317 20.94 12.27 13.91
CA GLU A 317 21.08 12.73 15.30
C GLU A 317 19.72 13.03 15.94
N GLN A 318 18.82 13.70 15.20
CA GLN A 318 17.47 14.00 15.67
C GLN A 318 16.68 12.72 15.94
N ALA A 319 16.74 11.74 15.02
CA ALA A 319 16.08 10.45 15.16
C ALA A 319 16.63 9.66 16.36
N GLN A 320 17.95 9.57 16.51
CA GLN A 320 18.60 8.90 17.65
C GLN A 320 18.21 9.56 18.97
N ALA A 321 18.24 10.90 19.05
CA ALA A 321 17.83 11.64 20.23
C ALA A 321 16.35 11.41 20.57
N HIS A 322 15.47 11.28 19.56
CA HIS A 322 14.07 10.94 19.77
C HIS A 322 13.90 9.52 20.33
N LEU A 323 14.53 8.51 19.74
CA LEU A 323 14.47 7.12 20.20
C LEU A 323 15.02 6.96 21.64
N ALA A 324 16.12 7.64 21.96
CA ALA A 324 16.71 7.60 23.30
C ALA A 324 15.78 8.18 24.39
N ARG A 325 14.92 9.16 24.04
CA ARG A 325 13.92 9.69 24.98
C ARG A 325 12.78 8.71 25.23
N HIS A 326 12.44 7.87 24.26
CA HIS A 326 11.43 6.83 24.41
C HIS A 326 11.94 5.62 25.21
N ALA A 327 13.20 5.21 25.03
CA ALA A 327 13.77 4.06 25.75
C ALA A 327 13.96 4.28 27.26
N LYS A 328 13.89 5.54 27.73
CA LYS A 328 14.01 5.92 29.15
C LYS A 328 12.68 5.92 29.90
N ARG A 329 11.57 5.62 29.23
CA ARG A 329 10.22 5.55 29.81
C ARG A 329 9.76 4.10 29.87
#